data_AF-A0A958LFF9-F1
#
_entry.id   AF-A0A958LFF9-F1
#
_cell.length_a   1.000
_cell.length_b   1.000
_cell.length_c   1.000
_cell.angle_alpha   90.00
_cell.angle_beta   90.00
_cell.angle_gamma   90.00
#
_symmetry.space_group_name_H-M   'P 1'
#
loop_
_entity.id
_entity.type
_entity.pdbx_description
1 polymer ?
#
loop_
_entity_poly.entity_id
_entity_poly.type
_entity_poly.pdbx_seq_one_letter_code
_entity_poly.pdbx_strand_id
1 'polypeptide(L)'
;MDRRLGAITAIAAVSALVLPGAALAQSVAPSITINTTGGGEVMNTEVFTGLKLALLFTAMTFLPALVMTTTSFTRIVIILSLTRQALGTAQTPPNQVILGLGLFLTLAIMGPTFSKIYDESLVPYSEDQISHEEAFKRAFSPLRTFMLRHTRERDLELF
;
A
#
# COMPACT_ATOMS: atom_id res chain seq x y z
N MET A 1 11.51 -50.59 22.55
CA MET A 1 12.60 -49.63 22.25
C MET A 1 12.08 -48.20 22.41
N ASP A 2 11.21 -47.95 23.41
CA ASP A 2 10.12 -46.96 23.26
C ASP A 2 10.15 -45.85 24.33
N ARG A 3 10.99 -45.98 25.36
CA ARG A 3 11.15 -44.95 26.42
C ARG A 3 12.12 -43.83 26.04
N ARG A 4 13.02 -44.09 25.09
CA ARG A 4 13.99 -43.10 24.58
C ARG A 4 13.35 -42.14 23.58
N LEU A 5 12.35 -42.61 22.83
CA LEU A 5 11.62 -41.79 21.85
C LEU A 5 10.76 -40.71 22.53
N GLY A 6 10.09 -41.06 23.64
CA GLY A 6 9.29 -40.12 24.44
C GLY A 6 10.11 -39.03 25.16
N ALA A 7 11.35 -39.33 25.53
CA ALA A 7 12.26 -38.35 26.13
C ALA A 7 12.72 -37.30 25.11
N ILE A 8 12.97 -37.72 23.86
CA ILE A 8 13.37 -36.82 22.77
C ILE A 8 12.22 -35.89 22.38
N THR A 9 10.99 -36.40 22.33
CA THR A 9 9.80 -35.57 22.05
C THR A 9 9.49 -34.59 23.19
N ALA A 10 9.74 -34.97 24.44
CA ALA A 10 9.58 -34.07 25.59
C ALA A 10 10.63 -32.95 25.59
N ILE A 11 11.89 -33.24 25.25
CA ILE A 11 12.95 -32.22 25.14
C ILE A 11 12.67 -31.28 23.96
N ALA A 12 12.15 -31.80 22.84
CA ALA A 12 11.75 -30.99 21.69
C ALA A 12 10.55 -30.07 22.02
N ALA A 13 9.56 -30.56 22.78
CA ALA A 13 8.42 -29.75 23.21
C ALA A 13 8.81 -28.67 24.23
N VAL A 14 9.75 -28.96 25.14
CA VAL A 14 10.30 -27.97 26.08
C VAL A 14 11.16 -26.93 25.35
N SER A 15 11.95 -27.33 24.34
CA SER A 15 12.63 -26.36 23.46
C SER A 15 11.65 -25.47 22.72
N ALA A 16 10.59 -26.02 22.13
CA ALA A 16 9.57 -25.25 21.41
C ALA A 16 8.82 -24.24 22.30
N LEU A 17 8.71 -24.51 23.60
CA LEU A 17 8.05 -23.62 24.56
C LEU A 17 8.98 -22.54 25.14
N VAL A 18 10.31 -22.71 25.05
CA VAL A 18 11.31 -21.73 25.54
C VAL A 18 11.76 -20.76 24.45
N LEU A 19 11.62 -21.13 23.18
CA LEU A 19 11.92 -20.28 22.02
C LEU A 19 11.16 -18.92 21.95
N PRO A 20 9.94 -18.74 22.48
CA PRO A 20 9.28 -17.42 22.49
C PRO A 20 9.96 -16.41 23.42
N GLY A 21 10.75 -16.84 24.40
CA GLY A 21 11.37 -15.96 25.41
C GLY A 21 12.64 -15.24 24.95
N ALA A 22 13.26 -15.70 23.85
CA ALA A 22 14.47 -15.10 23.27
C ALA A 22 14.16 -14.10 22.15
N ALA A 23 12.90 -13.73 21.95
CA ALA A 23 12.54 -12.54 21.21
C ALA A 23 12.95 -11.30 22.04
N LEU A 24 14.25 -11.01 22.04
CA LEU A 24 14.73 -9.67 22.36
C LEU A 24 14.08 -8.75 21.34
N ALA A 25 13.10 -7.98 21.81
CA ALA A 25 12.55 -6.87 21.07
C ALA A 25 13.70 -5.89 20.79
N GLN A 26 14.37 -6.06 19.66
CA GLN A 26 15.25 -5.05 19.12
C GLN A 26 14.33 -3.96 18.58
N SER A 27 13.98 -3.01 19.45
CA SER A 27 13.35 -1.76 19.06
C SER A 27 14.33 -0.99 18.17
N VAL A 28 14.32 -1.31 16.88
CA VAL A 28 14.88 -0.44 15.85
C VAL A 28 13.90 0.73 15.72
N ALA A 29 13.96 1.65 16.69
CA ALA A 29 13.39 2.97 16.54
C ALA A 29 14.44 3.80 15.77
N PRO A 30 14.16 4.24 14.54
CA PRO A 30 15.07 5.12 13.82
C PRO A 30 15.01 6.51 14.48
N SER A 31 16.03 6.84 15.26
CA SER A 31 16.19 8.18 15.84
C SER A 31 16.80 9.11 14.79
N ILE A 32 15.99 10.02 14.25
CA ILE A 32 16.45 11.16 13.46
C ILE A 32 16.56 12.36 14.41
N THR A 33 17.80 12.72 14.79
CA THR A 33 18.09 13.82 15.71
C THR A 33 18.13 15.15 14.94
N ILE A 34 17.17 16.04 15.19
CA ILE A 34 17.21 17.43 14.72
C ILE A 34 17.69 18.29 15.89
N ASN A 35 18.95 18.74 15.85
CA ASN A 35 19.47 19.73 16.79
C ASN A 35 18.93 21.11 16.40
N THR A 36 17.89 21.59 17.08
CA THR A 36 17.48 23.00 16.99
C THR A 36 18.08 23.76 18.17
N THR A 37 18.96 24.71 17.89
CA THR A 37 19.60 25.57 18.89
C THR A 37 18.67 26.76 19.16
N GLY A 38 17.72 26.59 20.08
CA GLY A 38 16.80 27.67 20.48
C GLY A 38 16.01 27.27 21.72
N GLY A 39 16.32 27.90 22.84
CA GLY A 39 15.86 27.51 24.17
C GLY A 39 14.35 27.55 24.38
N GLY A 40 13.88 26.60 25.21
CA GLY A 40 12.50 26.50 25.68
C GLY A 40 12.00 25.07 25.63
N GLU A 41 12.25 24.32 26.70
CA GLU A 41 11.58 23.08 27.14
C GLU A 41 11.12 22.08 26.05
N VAL A 42 11.93 21.03 25.94
CA VAL A 42 11.77 19.80 25.16
C VAL A 42 10.37 19.22 25.30
N MET A 43 9.50 19.53 24.34
CA MET A 43 8.34 18.69 24.04
C MET A 43 8.68 17.76 22.86
N ASN A 44 9.11 16.56 23.22
CA ASN A 44 8.71 15.32 22.55
C ASN A 44 9.16 15.04 21.10
N THR A 45 10.47 14.99 20.79
CA THR A 45 10.98 14.40 19.53
C THR A 45 10.43 12.97 19.26
N GLU A 46 10.14 12.21 20.32
CA GLU A 46 9.50 10.90 20.23
C GLU A 46 8.02 10.99 19.83
N VAL A 47 7.26 11.97 20.32
CA VAL A 47 5.85 12.16 19.90
C VAL A 47 5.78 12.63 18.44
N PHE A 48 6.72 13.46 17.97
CA PHE A 48 6.79 13.84 16.56
C PHE A 48 7.07 12.63 15.64
N THR A 49 7.96 11.73 16.06
CA THR A 49 8.26 10.50 15.29
C THR A 49 7.08 9.54 15.31
N GLY A 50 6.46 9.32 16.48
CA GLY A 50 5.26 8.50 16.63
C GLY A 50 4.07 9.01 15.82
N LEU A 51 3.85 10.33 15.80
CA LEU A 51 2.80 10.98 15.00
C LEU A 51 3.06 10.85 13.50
N LYS A 52 4.32 11.01 13.05
CA LYS A 52 4.71 10.83 11.64
C LYS A 52 4.48 9.39 11.17
N LEU A 53 4.81 8.40 12.01
CA LEU A 53 4.57 6.98 11.71
C LEU A 53 3.08 6.65 11.69
N ALA A 54 2.31 7.20 12.64
CA ALA A 54 0.85 7.04 12.66
C ALA A 54 0.20 7.61 11.39
N LEU A 55 0.64 8.79 10.93
CA LEU A 55 0.18 9.36 9.66
C LEU A 55 0.58 8.52 8.45
N LEU A 56 1.80 7.98 8.44
CA LEU A 56 2.27 7.10 7.37
C LEU A 56 1.44 5.82 7.27
N PHE A 57 1.19 5.14 8.39
CA PHE A 57 0.35 3.93 8.40
C PHE A 57 -1.09 4.22 8.02
N THR A 58 -1.63 5.36 8.46
CA THR A 58 -2.95 5.83 8.04
C THR A 58 -2.97 5.98 6.51
N ALA A 59 -2.03 6.75 5.95
CA ALA A 59 -1.93 6.94 4.51
C ALA A 59 -1.76 5.61 3.75
N MET A 60 -0.93 4.69 4.26
CA MET A 60 -0.68 3.38 3.65
C MET A 60 -1.92 2.49 3.65
N THR A 61 -2.79 2.61 4.65
CA THR A 61 -4.07 1.88 4.73
C THR A 61 -5.09 2.39 3.71
N PHE A 62 -5.13 3.71 3.49
CA PHE A 62 -6.01 4.33 2.47
C PHE A 62 -5.48 4.17 1.05
N LEU A 63 -4.16 4.05 0.87
CA LEU A 63 -3.51 3.92 -0.43
C LEU A 63 -4.13 2.85 -1.35
N PRO A 64 -4.36 1.58 -0.93
CA PRO A 64 -4.97 0.58 -1.81
C PRO A 64 -6.38 0.95 -2.24
N ALA A 65 -7.19 1.54 -1.34
CA ALA A 65 -8.53 1.99 -1.68
C ALA A 65 -8.50 3.15 -2.69
N LEU A 66 -7.58 4.11 -2.50
CA LEU A 66 -7.40 5.23 -3.42
C LEU A 66 -6.95 4.75 -4.80
N VAL A 67 -6.01 3.81 -4.88
CA VAL A 67 -5.59 3.21 -6.16
C VAL A 67 -6.76 2.49 -6.82
N MET A 68 -7.63 1.82 -6.07
CA MET A 68 -8.80 1.16 -6.65
C MET A 68 -9.84 2.16 -7.20
N THR A 69 -10.07 3.31 -6.55
CA THR A 69 -11.10 4.28 -6.96
C THR A 69 -10.64 5.30 -7.99
N THR A 70 -9.36 5.64 -8.01
CA THR A 70 -8.78 6.60 -8.96
C THR A 70 -8.40 5.97 -10.30
N THR A 71 -8.49 4.65 -10.43
CA THR A 71 -8.12 3.90 -11.63
C THR A 71 -9.34 3.26 -12.29
N SER A 72 -9.13 2.46 -13.35
CA SER A 72 -10.19 1.74 -14.04
C SER A 72 -10.79 0.57 -13.25
N PHE A 73 -10.23 0.21 -12.10
CA PHE A 73 -10.60 -0.98 -11.34
C PHE A 73 -12.10 -1.04 -11.01
N THR A 74 -12.66 0.05 -10.45
CA THR A 74 -14.08 0.09 -10.07
C THR A 74 -15.01 -0.22 -11.24
N ARG A 75 -14.75 0.34 -12.43
CA ARG A 75 -15.59 0.11 -13.62
C ARG A 75 -15.52 -1.36 -14.07
N ILE A 76 -14.33 -1.94 -14.07
CA ILE A 76 -14.12 -3.33 -14.49
C ILE A 76 -14.82 -4.29 -13.53
N VAL A 77 -14.64 -4.12 -12.23
CA VAL A 77 -15.27 -4.99 -11.22
C VAL A 77 -16.79 -4.90 -11.26
N ILE A 78 -17.36 -3.71 -11.47
CA ILE A 78 -18.81 -3.53 -11.63
C ILE A 78 -19.30 -4.32 -12.85
N ILE A 79 -18.66 -4.16 -14.01
CA ILE A 79 -19.08 -4.86 -15.23
C ILE A 79 -19.01 -6.38 -15.03
N LEU A 80 -17.90 -6.91 -14.52
CA LEU A 80 -17.75 -8.35 -14.25
C LEU A 80 -18.80 -8.86 -13.24
N SER A 81 -19.12 -8.05 -12.23
CA SER A 81 -20.15 -8.38 -11.23
C SER A 81 -21.55 -8.40 -11.81
N LEU A 82 -21.85 -7.46 -12.72
CA LEU A 82 -23.13 -7.42 -13.46
C LEU A 82 -23.23 -8.60 -14.43
N THR A 83 -22.15 -8.94 -15.14
CA THR A 83 -22.11 -10.13 -16.00
C THR A 83 -22.36 -11.40 -15.20
N ARG A 84 -21.80 -11.52 -14.00
CA ARG A 84 -22.10 -12.65 -13.11
C ARG A 84 -23.59 -12.76 -12.78
N GLN A 85 -24.24 -11.66 -12.46
CA GLN A 85 -25.68 -11.65 -12.16
C GLN A 85 -26.49 -12.06 -13.40
N ALA A 86 -26.06 -11.62 -14.59
CA ALA A 86 -26.72 -11.95 -15.85
C ALA A 86 -26.62 -13.44 -16.22
N LEU A 87 -25.62 -14.18 -15.74
CA LEU A 87 -25.47 -15.62 -16.01
C LEU A 87 -26.53 -16.48 -15.31
N GLY A 88 -27.27 -15.95 -14.34
CA GLY A 88 -28.37 -16.66 -13.65
C GLY A 88 -27.94 -17.87 -12.81
N THR A 89 -26.65 -18.22 -12.80
CA THR A 89 -26.09 -19.32 -12.02
C THR A 89 -25.71 -18.87 -10.61
N ALA A 90 -25.99 -19.69 -9.60
CA ALA A 90 -25.56 -19.40 -8.24
C ALA A 90 -24.02 -19.45 -8.13
N GLN A 91 -23.43 -18.36 -7.65
CA GLN A 91 -22.05 -18.27 -7.11
C GLN A 91 -20.88 -18.54 -8.08
N THR A 92 -21.11 -18.85 -9.34
CA THR A 92 -20.04 -18.96 -10.35
C THR A 92 -20.02 -17.69 -11.20
N PRO A 93 -18.90 -16.95 -11.32
CA PRO A 93 -17.58 -17.10 -10.67
C PRO A 93 -17.50 -16.51 -9.24
N PRO A 94 -16.56 -16.99 -8.39
CA PRO A 94 -16.39 -16.49 -7.02
C PRO A 94 -15.84 -15.05 -6.98
N ASN A 95 -16.16 -14.31 -5.91
CA ASN A 95 -15.75 -12.90 -5.73
C ASN A 95 -14.24 -12.71 -5.86
N GLN A 96 -13.43 -13.65 -5.34
CA GLN A 96 -11.98 -13.58 -5.40
C GLN A 96 -11.45 -13.60 -6.84
N VAL A 97 -12.09 -14.36 -7.73
CA VAL A 97 -11.72 -14.42 -9.15
C VAL A 97 -12.07 -13.12 -9.86
N ILE A 98 -13.24 -12.54 -9.58
CA ILE A 98 -13.64 -11.24 -10.15
C ILE A 98 -12.67 -10.14 -9.72
N LEU A 99 -12.29 -10.10 -8.44
CA LEU A 99 -11.32 -9.14 -7.92
C LEU A 99 -9.93 -9.34 -8.55
N GLY A 100 -9.46 -10.59 -8.66
CA GLY A 100 -8.18 -10.90 -9.30
C GLY A 100 -8.13 -10.52 -10.77
N LEU A 101 -9.16 -10.87 -11.54
CA LEU A 101 -9.31 -10.47 -12.94
C LEU A 101 -9.41 -8.95 -13.08
N GLY A 102 -10.17 -8.29 -12.21
CA GLY A 102 -10.32 -6.84 -12.19
C GLY A 102 -8.98 -6.13 -11.96
N LEU A 103 -8.17 -6.61 -11.01
CA LEU A 103 -6.86 -6.04 -10.73
C LEU A 103 -5.89 -6.27 -11.90
N PHE A 104 -5.86 -7.49 -12.46
CA PHE A 104 -5.00 -7.81 -13.59
C PHE A 104 -5.30 -6.94 -14.82
N LEU A 105 -6.57 -6.82 -15.18
CA LEU A 105 -7.00 -5.96 -16.29
C LEU A 105 -6.70 -4.48 -16.01
N THR A 106 -6.83 -4.04 -14.75
CA THR A 106 -6.46 -2.67 -14.36
C THR A 106 -4.98 -2.40 -14.59
N LEU A 107 -4.09 -3.31 -14.16
CA LEU A 107 -2.66 -3.17 -14.38
C LEU A 107 -2.32 -3.14 -15.88
N ALA A 108 -2.98 -3.96 -16.69
CA ALA A 108 -2.80 -3.96 -18.15
C ALA A 108 -3.23 -2.63 -18.80
N ILE A 109 -4.36 -2.05 -18.37
CA ILE A 109 -4.88 -0.78 -18.90
C ILE A 109 -4.06 0.42 -18.40
N MET A 110 -3.60 0.38 -17.14
CA MET A 110 -2.86 1.46 -16.50
C MET A 110 -1.36 1.44 -16.78
N GLY A 111 -0.84 0.39 -17.42
CA GLY A 111 0.57 0.26 -17.85
C GLY A 111 1.20 1.57 -18.35
N PRO A 112 0.64 2.27 -19.38
CA PRO A 112 1.23 3.51 -19.89
C PRO A 112 1.26 4.65 -18.87
N THR A 113 0.30 4.71 -17.96
CA THR A 113 0.26 5.73 -16.90
C THR A 113 1.35 5.46 -15.87
N PHE A 114 1.55 4.20 -15.48
CA PHE A 114 2.61 3.82 -14.54
C PHE A 114 4.01 4.01 -15.13
N SER A 115 4.21 3.69 -16.42
CA SER A 115 5.48 3.95 -17.11
C SER A 115 5.82 5.45 -17.10
N LYS A 116 4.86 6.34 -17.40
CA LYS A 116 5.10 7.78 -17.33
C LYS A 116 5.48 8.26 -15.93
N ILE A 117 4.82 7.76 -14.89
CA ILE A 117 5.17 8.10 -13.50
C ILE A 117 6.60 7.63 -13.18
N TYR A 118 6.96 6.44 -13.63
CA TYR A 118 8.29 5.89 -13.43
C TYR A 118 9.36 6.76 -14.11
N ASP A 119 9.19 7.07 -15.40
CA ASP A 119 10.17 7.82 -16.19
C ASP A 119 10.24 9.31 -15.82
N GLU A 120 9.10 9.96 -15.54
CA GLU A 120 9.05 11.42 -15.32
C GLU A 120 9.24 11.84 -13.86
N SER A 121 9.05 10.92 -12.90
CA SER A 121 9.14 11.21 -11.47
C SER A 121 10.13 10.29 -10.74
N LEU A 122 9.99 8.97 -10.85
CA LEU A 122 10.75 8.05 -10.01
C LEU A 122 12.25 7.98 -10.39
N VAL A 123 12.56 7.89 -11.68
CA VAL A 123 13.93 7.91 -12.21
C VAL A 123 14.65 9.23 -11.85
N PRO A 124 14.13 10.42 -12.22
CA PRO A 124 14.82 11.68 -11.91
C PRO A 124 14.88 11.97 -10.40
N TYR A 125 13.92 11.48 -9.61
CA TYR A 125 14.00 11.59 -8.15
C TYR A 125 15.11 10.72 -7.57
N SER A 126 15.31 9.51 -8.09
CA SER A 126 16.38 8.60 -7.64
C SER A 126 17.77 9.09 -8.06
N GLU A 127 17.85 9.89 -9.12
CA GLU A 127 19.09 10.53 -9.60
C GLU A 127 19.32 11.92 -8.97
N ASP A 128 18.56 12.29 -7.94
CA ASP A 128 18.61 13.59 -7.25
C ASP A 128 18.45 14.81 -8.17
N GLN A 129 17.84 14.64 -9.36
CA GLN A 129 17.65 15.71 -10.34
C GLN A 129 16.45 16.60 -10.02
N ILE A 130 15.53 16.13 -9.17
CA ILE A 130 14.31 16.84 -8.80
C ILE A 130 14.06 16.81 -7.30
N SER A 131 13.46 17.88 -6.78
CA SER A 131 13.03 17.93 -5.37
C SER A 131 11.84 17.00 -5.12
N HIS A 132 11.64 16.63 -3.85
CA HIS A 132 10.52 15.79 -3.43
C HIS A 132 9.15 16.36 -3.85
N GLU A 133 8.98 17.68 -3.77
CA GLU A 133 7.74 18.36 -4.15
C GLU A 133 7.50 18.29 -5.67
N GLU A 134 8.55 18.47 -6.46
CA GLU A 134 8.49 18.40 -7.92
C GLU A 134 8.24 16.95 -8.39
N ALA A 135 8.86 15.96 -7.74
CA ALA A 135 8.59 14.55 -7.98
C ALA A 135 7.11 14.21 -7.75
N PHE A 136 6.52 14.71 -6.66
CA PHE A 136 5.09 14.55 -6.39
C PHE A 136 4.22 15.21 -7.49
N LYS A 137 4.52 16.44 -7.90
CA LYS A 137 3.76 17.13 -8.96
C LYS A 137 3.80 16.37 -10.29
N ARG A 138 4.98 15.87 -10.68
CA ARG A 138 5.16 15.08 -11.90
C ARG A 138 4.44 13.74 -11.83
N ALA A 139 4.43 13.07 -10.68
CA ALA A 139 3.68 11.82 -10.50
C ALA A 139 2.15 12.02 -10.62
N PHE A 140 1.63 13.16 -10.18
CA PHE A 140 0.19 13.47 -10.28
C PHE A 140 -0.28 13.86 -11.70
N SER A 141 0.59 14.44 -12.53
CA SER A 141 0.26 14.88 -13.89
C SER A 141 -0.36 13.78 -14.79
N PRO A 142 0.25 12.59 -14.93
CA PRO A 142 -0.31 11.51 -15.77
C PRO A 142 -1.60 10.92 -15.17
N LEU A 143 -1.74 10.87 -13.84
CA LEU A 143 -2.98 10.45 -13.17
C LEU A 143 -4.12 11.42 -13.49
N ARG A 144 -3.88 12.73 -13.35
CA ARG A 144 -4.87 13.77 -13.70
C ARG A 144 -5.28 13.68 -15.16
N THR A 145 -4.32 13.48 -16.06
CA THR A 145 -4.59 13.32 -17.49
C THR A 145 -5.45 12.09 -17.78
N PHE A 146 -5.18 10.97 -17.09
CA PHE A 146 -6.01 9.78 -17.18
C PHE A 146 -7.44 10.04 -16.69
N MET A 147 -7.61 10.70 -15.55
CA MET A 147 -8.93 11.02 -15.00
C MET A 147 -9.71 11.96 -15.92
N LEU A 148 -9.11 13.07 -16.38
CA LEU A 148 -9.77 14.03 -17.26
C LEU A 148 -10.27 13.40 -18.56
N ARG A 149 -9.55 12.41 -19.11
CA ARG A 149 -10.00 11.66 -20.30
C ARG A 149 -11.27 10.83 -20.04
N HIS A 150 -11.53 10.44 -18.80
CA HIS A 150 -12.66 9.58 -18.42
C HIS A 150 -13.75 10.32 -17.62
N THR A 151 -13.55 11.60 -17.32
CA THR A 151 -14.55 12.48 -16.69
C THR A 151 -15.37 13.20 -17.76
N ARG A 152 -16.67 13.35 -17.53
CA ARG A 152 -17.55 14.07 -18.44
C ARG A 152 -17.38 15.58 -18.24
N GLU A 153 -17.34 16.33 -19.33
CA GLU A 153 -17.19 17.79 -19.31
C GLU A 153 -18.30 18.48 -18.50
N ARG A 154 -19.55 18.02 -18.62
CA ARG A 154 -20.68 18.54 -17.82
C ARG A 154 -20.48 18.38 -16.33
N ASP A 155 -19.83 17.30 -15.90
CA ASP A 155 -19.55 17.05 -14.48
C ASP A 155 -18.38 17.93 -13.99
N LEU A 156 -17.46 18.33 -14.87
CA LEU A 156 -16.35 19.26 -14.54
C LEU A 156 -16.81 20.72 -14.40
N GLU A 157 -17.89 21.12 -15.07
CA GLU A 157 -18.43 22.48 -14.97
C GLU A 157 -19.29 22.69 -13.72
N LEU A 158 -19.81 21.60 -13.14
CA LEU A 158 -20.70 21.62 -11.98
C LEU A 158 -19.97 21.65 -10.62
N PHE A 159 -18.68 21.32 -10.57
CA PHE A 159 -17.86 21.21 -9.35
C PHE A 159 -16.57 22.01 -9.46
#